data_AF-A0A933LH80-F1
#
_entry.id   AF-A0A933LH80-F1
#
_cell.length_a   1.000
_cell.length_b   1.000
_cell.length_c   1.000
_cell.angle_alpha   90.00
_cell.angle_beta   90.00
_cell.angle_gamma   90.00
#
_symmetry.space_group_name_H-M   'P 1'
#
loop_
_entity.id
_entity.type
_entity.pdbx_description
1 polymer ?
#
loop_
_entity_poly.entity_id
_entity_poly.type
_entity_poly.pdbx_seq_one_letter_code
_entity_poly.pdbx_strand_id
1 'polypeptide(L)'
;RAMAPELRRAVERAVESVQRFQQHILPPPADPVSVDGKTLAMRSRPLRRVALCVPGAAAPLLSSVIHSGVPAQVAGVRELVVVAPPRHNGDVHPAILGVAGALGINEVYRMGGAHAMAALAIGTQRVRRVDKIVGPGGTYVQLAKRYLYGVVDIDMFAATTEVLIVADATARPAYIAADMLAQAEHNPGCSILLTTDDSLVEPVLAELDRQLGSLSTGQAAAKWLAEYGAIVVVGNDDEVVALANEIAPEHLQIETANPRTLADRIDYAGAIFLGHYTPESSGDYVAGPSHVLPTGGTARFWSGVSALSFLRYTSLTEYTREGLARDADAIDALARAESLEAHARSATMRVRD
;
A
#
# COMPACT_ATOMS: atom_id res chain seq x y z
N ARG A 1 -28.06 2.85 1.54
CA ARG A 1 -28.96 2.09 0.62
C ARG A 1 -28.49 0.65 0.62
N ALA A 2 -29.39 -0.33 0.53
CA ALA A 2 -28.99 -1.73 0.56
C ALA A 2 -28.14 -2.07 -0.67
N MET A 3 -27.00 -2.74 -0.45
CA MET A 3 -26.21 -3.33 -1.53
C MET A 3 -26.98 -4.51 -2.13
N ALA A 4 -26.78 -4.78 -3.42
CA ALA A 4 -27.29 -6.01 -4.03
C ALA A 4 -26.76 -7.23 -3.25
N PRO A 5 -27.57 -8.29 -3.03
CA PRO A 5 -27.17 -9.44 -2.23
C PRO A 5 -25.85 -10.09 -2.66
N GLU A 6 -25.61 -10.16 -3.97
CA GLU A 6 -24.39 -10.72 -4.58
C GLU A 6 -23.17 -9.88 -4.20
N LEU A 7 -23.26 -8.56 -4.38
CA LEU A 7 -22.21 -7.62 -4.01
C LEU A 7 -21.95 -7.64 -2.50
N ARG A 8 -23.01 -7.75 -1.68
CA ARG A 8 -22.88 -7.85 -0.23
C ARG A 8 -22.06 -9.09 0.17
N ARG A 9 -22.37 -10.26 -0.40
CA ARG A 9 -21.60 -11.50 -0.13
C ARG A 9 -20.14 -11.37 -0.56
N ALA A 10 -19.88 -10.73 -1.71
CA ALA A 10 -18.52 -10.49 -2.19
C ALA A 10 -17.74 -9.55 -1.25
N VAL A 11 -18.37 -8.47 -0.78
CA VAL A 11 -17.78 -7.54 0.21
C VAL A 11 -17.50 -8.26 1.52
N GLU A 12 -18.44 -9.05 2.04
CA GLU A 12 -18.25 -9.82 3.28
C GLU A 12 -17.06 -10.78 3.14
N ARG A 13 -16.94 -11.46 2.00
CA ARG A 13 -15.81 -12.35 1.72
C ARG A 13 -14.48 -11.60 1.66
N ALA A 14 -14.43 -10.48 0.96
CA ALA A 14 -13.22 -9.66 0.85
C ALA A 14 -12.78 -9.14 2.23
N VAL A 15 -13.73 -8.63 3.03
CA VAL A 15 -13.47 -8.14 4.39
C VAL A 15 -12.92 -9.25 5.28
N GLU A 16 -13.50 -10.46 5.23
CA GLU A 16 -13.03 -11.62 5.99
C GLU A 16 -11.57 -11.97 5.64
N SER A 17 -11.25 -12.08 4.35
CA SER A 17 -9.90 -12.40 3.89
C SER A 17 -8.88 -11.35 4.30
N VAL A 18 -9.19 -10.07 4.07
CA VAL A 18 -8.30 -8.95 4.42
C VAL A 18 -8.11 -8.91 5.92
N GLN A 19 -9.18 -8.98 6.71
CA GLN A 19 -9.09 -8.98 8.16
C GLN A 19 -8.20 -10.11 8.69
N ARG A 20 -8.39 -11.33 8.17
CA ARG A 20 -7.60 -12.50 8.57
C ARG A 20 -6.11 -12.31 8.29
N PHE A 21 -5.75 -11.84 7.10
CA PHE A 21 -4.35 -11.60 6.74
C PHE A 21 -3.74 -10.48 7.59
N GLN A 22 -4.44 -9.36 7.75
CA GLN A 22 -3.95 -8.20 8.50
C GLN A 22 -3.77 -8.51 9.99
N GLN A 23 -4.63 -9.35 10.58
CA GLN A 23 -4.48 -9.83 11.95
C GLN A 23 -3.27 -10.76 12.10
N HIS A 24 -2.99 -11.58 11.10
CA HIS A 24 -1.87 -12.52 11.12
C HIS A 24 -0.51 -11.82 11.09
N ILE A 25 -0.38 -10.74 10.32
CA ILE A 25 0.89 -10.00 10.18
C ILE A 25 1.13 -8.95 11.27
N LEU A 26 0.15 -8.70 12.14
CA LEU A 26 0.28 -7.74 13.23
C LEU A 26 1.16 -8.36 14.34
N PRO A 27 2.37 -7.83 14.62
CA PRO A 27 3.25 -8.42 15.61
C PRO A 27 2.66 -8.26 17.01
N PRO A 28 2.86 -9.25 17.89
CA PRO A 28 2.58 -9.06 19.31
C PRO A 28 3.49 -7.95 19.89
N PRO A 29 3.10 -7.31 21.01
CA PRO A 29 3.99 -6.39 21.72
C PRO A 29 5.32 -7.07 22.05
N ALA A 30 6.44 -6.40 21.75
CA ALA A 30 7.76 -6.89 22.09
C ALA A 30 8.02 -6.77 23.60
N ASP A 31 8.69 -7.77 24.17
CA ASP A 31 9.09 -7.74 25.58
C ASP A 31 10.16 -6.66 25.84
N PRO A 32 10.13 -5.98 27.00
CA PRO A 32 11.19 -5.09 27.41
C PRO A 32 12.53 -5.82 27.55
N VAL A 33 13.62 -5.15 27.15
CA VAL A 33 14.98 -5.60 27.38
C VAL A 33 15.51 -4.94 28.65
N SER A 34 15.88 -5.75 29.65
CA SER A 34 16.49 -5.28 30.90
C SER A 34 17.96 -5.67 30.96
N VAL A 35 18.86 -4.69 31.01
CA VAL A 35 20.31 -4.88 31.01
C VAL A 35 21.00 -3.76 31.79
N ASP A 36 21.99 -4.09 32.62
CA ASP A 36 22.83 -3.13 33.37
C ASP A 36 22.09 -2.07 34.19
N GLY A 37 20.90 -2.39 34.71
CA GLY A 37 20.06 -1.45 35.46
C GLY A 37 19.25 -0.50 34.58
N LYS A 38 19.05 -0.86 33.31
CA LYS A 38 18.25 -0.14 32.32
C LYS A 38 17.15 -1.07 31.82
N THR A 39 15.96 -0.53 31.59
CA THR A 39 14.86 -1.25 30.92
C THR A 39 14.45 -0.47 29.69
N LEU A 40 14.53 -1.12 28.52
CA LEU A 40 14.26 -0.55 27.22
C LEU A 40 13.07 -1.28 26.60
N ALA A 41 12.07 -0.56 26.12
CA ALA A 41 10.93 -1.15 25.44
C ALA A 41 10.48 -0.31 24.25
N MET A 42 9.76 -0.92 23.32
CA MET A 42 9.11 -0.21 22.22
C MET A 42 7.61 -0.43 22.30
N ARG A 43 6.85 0.65 22.50
CA ARG A 43 5.39 0.61 22.59
C ARG A 43 4.78 1.00 21.25
N SER A 44 3.92 0.14 20.70
CA SER A 44 3.08 0.47 19.54
C SER A 44 1.72 1.02 19.98
N ARG A 45 1.20 2.02 19.26
CA ARG A 45 -0.16 2.56 19.43
C ARG A 45 -0.76 2.92 18.07
N PRO A 46 -2.05 2.65 17.84
CA PRO A 46 -2.70 3.09 16.61
C PRO A 46 -2.75 4.61 16.49
N LEU A 47 -2.86 5.07 15.26
CA LEU A 47 -3.33 6.41 14.94
C LEU A 47 -4.75 6.61 15.46
N ARG A 48 -5.09 7.85 15.84
CA ARG A 48 -6.42 8.13 16.41
C ARG A 48 -7.45 8.25 15.30
N ARG A 49 -7.11 8.98 14.23
CA ARG A 49 -8.05 9.31 13.15
C ARG A 49 -7.39 9.26 11.77
N VAL A 50 -8.02 8.56 10.83
CA VAL A 50 -7.46 8.31 9.49
C VAL A 50 -8.52 8.57 8.42
N ALA A 51 -8.10 9.21 7.32
CA ALA A 51 -8.94 9.39 6.15
C ALA A 51 -8.61 8.37 5.04
N LEU A 52 -9.65 7.78 4.47
CA LEU A 52 -9.60 6.90 3.31
C LEU A 52 -10.01 7.70 2.07
N CYS A 53 -9.06 7.99 1.19
CA CYS A 53 -9.29 8.61 -0.09
C CYS A 53 -9.75 7.55 -1.09
N VAL A 54 -10.96 7.72 -1.62
CA VAL A 54 -11.58 6.77 -2.55
C VAL A 54 -11.84 7.50 -3.86
N PRO A 55 -11.11 7.14 -4.93
CA PRO A 55 -11.38 7.68 -6.25
C PRO A 55 -12.81 7.36 -6.69
N GLY A 56 -13.45 8.32 -7.36
CA GLY A 56 -14.78 8.13 -7.95
C GLY A 56 -14.92 8.72 -9.34
N ALA A 57 -13.80 9.02 -10.02
CA ALA A 57 -13.81 9.69 -11.32
C ALA A 57 -14.18 8.75 -12.49
N ALA A 58 -13.47 7.63 -12.64
CA ALA A 58 -13.67 6.69 -13.75
C ALA A 58 -14.53 5.46 -13.36
N ALA A 59 -14.35 4.96 -12.14
CA ALA A 59 -15.12 3.84 -11.59
C ALA A 59 -15.28 3.98 -10.06
N PRO A 60 -16.32 3.38 -9.46
CA PRO A 60 -16.46 3.34 -8.01
C PRO A 60 -15.51 2.28 -7.41
N LEU A 61 -14.35 2.70 -6.92
CA LEU A 61 -13.33 1.81 -6.33
C LEU A 61 -13.70 1.39 -4.90
N LEU A 62 -14.71 0.51 -4.79
CA LEU A 62 -15.20 0.02 -3.50
C LEU A 62 -14.16 -0.87 -2.77
N SER A 63 -13.30 -1.56 -3.51
CA SER A 63 -12.21 -2.39 -2.95
C SER A 63 -11.20 -1.54 -2.17
N SER A 64 -10.91 -0.31 -2.61
CA SER A 64 -10.01 0.60 -1.89
C SER A 64 -10.53 1.01 -0.51
N VAL A 65 -11.85 1.01 -0.30
CA VAL A 65 -12.45 1.20 1.03
C VAL A 65 -12.09 0.02 1.95
N ILE A 66 -12.18 -1.20 1.44
CA ILE A 66 -11.87 -2.44 2.18
C ILE A 66 -10.37 -2.49 2.49
N HIS A 67 -9.54 -2.36 1.46
CA HIS A 67 -8.08 -2.51 1.53
C HIS A 67 -7.36 -1.37 2.24
N SER A 68 -8.04 -0.25 2.52
CA SER A 68 -7.53 0.80 3.40
C SER A 68 -8.19 0.78 4.79
N GLY A 69 -9.50 0.49 4.84
CA GLY A 69 -10.29 0.54 6.07
C GLY A 69 -10.06 -0.64 6.99
N VAL A 70 -10.08 -1.87 6.46
CA VAL A 70 -9.91 -3.09 7.26
C VAL A 70 -8.54 -3.13 7.94
N PRO A 71 -7.41 -2.85 7.26
CA PRO A 71 -6.11 -2.80 7.94
C PRO A 71 -6.06 -1.75 9.06
N ALA A 72 -6.68 -0.58 8.86
CA ALA A 72 -6.76 0.46 9.89
C ALA A 72 -7.59 0.02 11.10
N GLN A 73 -8.70 -0.69 10.88
CA GLN A 73 -9.52 -1.26 11.96
C GLN A 73 -8.76 -2.33 12.74
N VAL A 74 -8.04 -3.23 12.03
CA VAL A 74 -7.21 -4.26 12.65
C VAL A 74 -6.10 -3.65 13.51
N ALA A 75 -5.49 -2.55 13.06
CA ALA A 75 -4.51 -1.81 13.85
C ALA A 75 -5.10 -1.15 15.11
N GLY A 76 -6.42 -0.93 15.16
CA GLY A 76 -7.14 -0.30 16.26
C GLY A 76 -7.42 1.19 16.08
N VAL A 77 -7.41 1.71 14.85
CA VAL A 77 -7.81 3.09 14.55
C VAL A 77 -9.29 3.28 14.87
N ARG A 78 -9.61 4.29 15.70
CA ARG A 78 -10.96 4.49 16.24
C ARG A 78 -11.86 5.35 15.36
N GLU A 79 -11.26 6.30 14.64
CA GLU A 79 -12.01 7.24 13.80
C GLU A 79 -11.56 7.09 12.34
N LEU A 80 -12.40 6.44 11.54
CA LEU A 80 -12.22 6.37 10.09
C LEU A 80 -13.17 7.33 9.40
N VAL A 81 -12.69 7.99 8.35
CA VAL A 81 -13.49 8.84 7.50
C VAL A 81 -13.24 8.52 6.04
N VAL A 82 -14.30 8.40 5.24
CA VAL A 82 -14.18 8.24 3.78
C VAL A 82 -14.29 9.60 3.11
N VAL A 83 -13.44 9.85 2.13
CA VAL A 83 -13.54 11.00 1.24
C VAL A 83 -13.68 10.49 -0.18
N ALA A 84 -14.81 10.84 -0.81
CA ALA A 84 -15.13 10.42 -2.16
C ALA A 84 -15.77 11.58 -2.93
N PRO A 85 -15.34 11.84 -4.19
CA PRO A 85 -15.88 12.93 -4.97
C PRO A 85 -17.34 12.64 -5.39
N PRO A 86 -18.23 13.65 -5.42
CA PRO A 86 -19.65 13.47 -5.73
C PRO A 86 -19.91 13.33 -7.24
N ARG A 87 -19.37 12.27 -7.86
CA ARG A 87 -19.39 12.04 -9.31
C ARG A 87 -20.57 11.19 -9.78
N HIS A 88 -21.27 10.50 -8.87
CA HIS A 88 -22.43 9.68 -9.20
C HIS A 88 -23.71 10.50 -9.00
N ASN A 89 -24.25 11.07 -10.07
CA ASN A 89 -25.46 11.90 -10.04
C ASN A 89 -25.37 13.06 -9.01
N GLY A 90 -24.19 13.67 -8.88
CA GLY A 90 -23.93 14.73 -7.91
C GLY A 90 -23.75 14.25 -6.46
N ASP A 91 -23.58 12.94 -6.25
CA ASP A 91 -23.36 12.34 -4.94
C ASP A 91 -22.27 11.25 -4.97
N VAL A 92 -21.94 10.70 -3.80
CA VAL A 92 -21.04 9.54 -3.67
C VAL A 92 -21.75 8.29 -4.14
N HIS A 93 -21.02 7.42 -4.84
CA HIS A 93 -21.57 6.18 -5.37
C HIS A 93 -22.17 5.30 -4.25
N PRO A 94 -23.42 4.79 -4.39
CA PRO A 94 -24.07 4.00 -3.33
C PRO A 94 -23.30 2.76 -2.91
N ALA A 95 -22.54 2.14 -3.80
CA ALA A 95 -21.68 1.00 -3.47
C ALA A 95 -20.55 1.38 -2.49
N ILE A 96 -19.93 2.55 -2.66
CA ILE A 96 -18.91 3.07 -1.72
C ILE A 96 -19.53 3.27 -0.34
N LEU A 97 -20.73 3.88 -0.29
CA LEU A 97 -21.47 4.07 0.96
C LEU A 97 -21.89 2.73 1.59
N GLY A 98 -22.23 1.73 0.77
CA GLY A 98 -22.57 0.38 1.22
C GLY A 98 -21.41 -0.31 1.89
N VAL A 99 -20.21 -0.24 1.30
CA VAL A 99 -18.98 -0.79 1.90
C VAL A 99 -18.58 0.01 3.15
N ALA A 100 -18.63 1.34 3.11
CA ALA A 100 -18.37 2.17 4.29
C ALA A 100 -19.29 1.77 5.46
N GLY A 101 -20.59 1.59 5.19
CA GLY A 101 -21.55 1.11 6.18
C GLY A 101 -21.28 -0.31 6.66
N ALA A 102 -20.86 -1.23 5.78
CA ALA A 102 -20.48 -2.60 6.15
C ALA A 102 -19.25 -2.63 7.08
N LEU A 103 -18.33 -1.68 6.92
CA LEU A 103 -17.20 -1.47 7.83
C LEU A 103 -17.55 -0.62 9.07
N GLY A 104 -18.78 -0.15 9.23
CA GLY A 104 -19.17 0.73 10.34
C GLY A 104 -18.57 2.14 10.29
N ILE A 105 -18.13 2.60 9.11
CA ILE A 105 -17.62 3.96 8.89
C ILE A 105 -18.79 4.91 8.68
N ASN A 106 -19.04 5.76 9.68
CA ASN A 106 -20.21 6.65 9.72
C ASN A 106 -19.93 8.08 9.23
N GLU A 107 -18.68 8.41 8.91
CA GLU A 107 -18.27 9.73 8.46
C GLU A 107 -17.81 9.66 7.00
N VAL A 108 -18.54 10.34 6.10
CA VAL A 108 -18.22 10.39 4.68
C VAL A 108 -18.31 11.84 4.19
N TYR A 109 -17.24 12.35 3.59
CA TYR A 109 -17.23 13.67 2.97
C TYR A 109 -17.35 13.56 1.45
N ARG A 110 -18.32 14.31 0.91
CA ARG A 110 -18.61 14.44 -0.52
C ARG A 110 -17.66 15.46 -1.18
N MET A 111 -16.38 15.13 -1.20
CA MET A 111 -15.30 15.98 -1.73
C MET A 111 -14.15 15.11 -2.27
N GLY A 112 -13.25 15.69 -3.06
CA GLY A 112 -12.08 14.99 -3.57
C GLY A 112 -11.08 15.96 -4.21
N GLY A 113 -9.90 15.50 -4.60
CA GLY A 113 -8.85 16.40 -5.12
C GLY A 113 -8.10 17.15 -4.02
N ALA A 114 -7.27 18.11 -4.42
CA ALA A 114 -6.31 18.78 -3.54
C ALA A 114 -6.95 19.49 -2.34
N HIS A 115 -8.11 20.15 -2.54
CA HIS A 115 -8.82 20.86 -1.47
C HIS A 115 -9.34 19.92 -0.38
N ALA A 116 -9.72 18.69 -0.74
CA ALA A 116 -10.12 17.68 0.22
C ALA A 116 -8.94 17.23 1.08
N MET A 117 -7.77 17.03 0.47
CA MET A 117 -6.54 16.69 1.19
C MET A 117 -6.16 17.80 2.16
N ALA A 118 -6.22 19.06 1.72
CA ALA A 118 -5.97 20.21 2.59
C ALA A 118 -6.96 20.25 3.77
N ALA A 119 -8.27 20.12 3.51
CA ALA A 119 -9.29 20.12 4.56
C ALA A 119 -9.08 19.00 5.60
N LEU A 120 -8.64 17.82 5.16
CA LEU A 120 -8.31 16.70 6.05
C LEU A 120 -7.02 16.94 6.85
N ALA A 121 -6.01 17.58 6.25
CA ALA A 121 -4.73 17.82 6.90
C ALA A 121 -4.82 18.91 7.99
N ILE A 122 -5.42 20.07 7.66
CA ILE A 122 -5.43 21.23 8.58
C ILE A 122 -6.76 21.41 9.32
N GLY A 123 -7.83 20.72 8.88
CA GLY A 123 -9.17 20.88 9.43
C GLY A 123 -9.91 22.12 8.91
N THR A 124 -11.24 22.10 9.01
CA THR A 124 -12.14 23.22 8.71
C THR A 124 -13.27 23.27 9.75
N GLN A 125 -14.23 24.18 9.61
CA GLN A 125 -15.42 24.23 10.48
C GLN A 125 -16.27 22.96 10.40
N ARG A 126 -16.17 22.19 9.31
CA ARG A 126 -16.96 20.96 9.09
C ARG A 126 -16.13 19.69 8.95
N VAL A 127 -14.84 19.82 8.61
CA VAL A 127 -13.92 18.69 8.41
C VAL A 127 -12.94 18.65 9.57
N ARG A 128 -13.04 17.63 10.41
CA ARG A 128 -12.06 17.43 11.48
C ARG A 128 -10.75 16.90 10.91
N ARG A 129 -9.63 17.52 11.29
CA ARG A 129 -8.29 17.07 10.87
C ARG A 129 -8.03 15.60 11.22
N VAL A 130 -7.25 14.92 10.40
CA VAL A 130 -6.84 13.52 10.59
C VAL A 130 -5.34 13.42 10.86
N ASP A 131 -4.89 12.28 11.37
CA ASP A 131 -3.47 12.02 11.61
C ASP A 131 -2.77 11.45 10.36
N LYS A 132 -3.49 10.70 9.52
CA LYS A 132 -3.00 10.13 8.26
C LYS A 132 -4.07 10.12 7.17
N ILE A 133 -3.66 10.33 5.93
CA ILE A 133 -4.49 10.17 4.73
C ILE A 133 -3.94 9.00 3.90
N VAL A 134 -4.79 8.03 3.59
CA VAL A 134 -4.42 6.84 2.82
C VAL A 134 -5.34 6.64 1.61
N GLY A 135 -4.90 5.82 0.67
CA GLY A 135 -5.65 5.47 -0.53
C GLY A 135 -5.21 6.27 -1.76
N PRO A 136 -5.55 5.75 -2.95
CA PRO A 136 -5.12 6.32 -4.22
C PRO A 136 -5.89 7.60 -4.57
N GLY A 137 -5.43 8.27 -5.62
CA GLY A 137 -6.08 9.44 -6.18
C GLY A 137 -5.40 9.90 -7.45
N GLY A 138 -6.08 10.75 -8.22
CA GLY A 138 -5.47 11.38 -9.40
C GLY A 138 -4.31 12.31 -9.03
N THR A 139 -3.56 12.77 -10.02
CA THR A 139 -2.34 13.58 -9.84
C THR A 139 -2.45 14.71 -8.82
N TYR A 140 -3.57 15.46 -8.81
CA TYR A 140 -3.77 16.56 -7.85
C TYR A 140 -3.95 16.08 -6.39
N VAL A 141 -4.54 14.90 -6.16
CA VAL A 141 -4.61 14.29 -4.83
C VAL A 141 -3.21 13.90 -4.38
N GLN A 142 -2.45 13.24 -5.25
CA GLN A 142 -1.10 12.75 -4.96
C GLN A 142 -0.13 13.89 -4.67
N LEU A 143 -0.15 14.95 -5.50
CA LEU A 143 0.63 16.16 -5.26
C LEU A 143 0.24 16.81 -3.94
N ALA A 144 -1.05 16.95 -3.65
CA ALA A 144 -1.49 17.52 -2.37
C ALA A 144 -1.05 16.69 -1.16
N LYS A 145 -1.15 15.35 -1.22
CA LYS A 145 -0.60 14.44 -0.21
C LYS A 145 0.88 14.70 0.03
N ARG A 146 1.67 14.80 -1.05
CA ARG A 146 3.11 15.11 -0.97
C ARG A 146 3.39 16.47 -0.33
N TYR A 147 2.67 17.52 -0.72
CA TYR A 147 2.86 18.87 -0.17
C TYR A 147 2.43 18.99 1.30
N LEU A 148 1.48 18.17 1.75
CA LEU A 148 0.95 18.19 3.11
C LEU A 148 1.66 17.21 4.04
N TYR A 149 2.55 16.36 3.52
CA TYR A 149 3.35 15.44 4.33
C TYR A 149 4.13 16.20 5.40
N GLY A 150 4.06 15.73 6.65
CA GLY A 150 4.63 16.38 7.83
C GLY A 150 3.64 17.27 8.60
N VAL A 151 2.61 17.81 7.92
CA VAL A 151 1.42 18.37 8.59
C VAL A 151 0.42 17.26 8.90
N VAL A 152 0.28 16.34 7.95
CA VAL A 152 -0.45 15.07 8.09
C VAL A 152 0.45 13.96 7.55
N ASP A 153 0.32 12.74 8.09
CA ASP A 153 0.99 11.59 7.52
C ASP A 153 0.27 11.11 6.25
N ILE A 154 0.99 10.43 5.36
CA ILE A 154 0.42 9.82 4.14
C ILE A 154 0.87 8.37 4.03
N ASP A 155 0.09 7.52 3.38
CA ASP A 155 0.49 6.15 3.04
C ASP A 155 1.68 6.07 2.10
N MET A 156 1.66 6.81 0.99
CA MET A 156 2.70 6.83 -0.05
C MET A 156 2.36 7.85 -1.15
N PHE A 157 3.34 8.13 -2.02
CA PHE A 157 3.14 8.87 -3.28
C PHE A 157 2.99 7.88 -4.44
N ALA A 158 1.74 7.52 -4.74
CA ALA A 158 1.41 6.71 -5.90
C ALA A 158 1.48 7.50 -7.22
N ALA A 159 1.99 6.84 -8.26
CA ALA A 159 2.05 7.22 -9.66
C ALA A 159 1.02 6.43 -10.49
N THR A 160 1.25 6.26 -11.79
CA THR A 160 0.52 5.31 -12.65
C THR A 160 0.61 3.92 -12.06
N THR A 161 -0.47 3.14 -12.12
CA THR A 161 -0.46 1.74 -11.65
C THR A 161 0.28 0.86 -12.65
N GLU A 162 0.99 -0.19 -12.21
CA GLU A 162 1.76 -1.07 -13.08
C GLU A 162 1.73 -2.57 -12.74
N VAL A 163 1.81 -3.41 -13.77
CA VAL A 163 2.07 -4.85 -13.64
C VAL A 163 3.29 -5.25 -14.46
N LEU A 164 4.18 -6.03 -13.84
CA LEU A 164 5.25 -6.77 -14.50
C LEU A 164 4.94 -8.26 -14.44
N ILE A 165 4.74 -8.87 -15.59
CA ILE A 165 4.47 -10.31 -15.74
C ILE A 165 5.76 -10.97 -16.19
N VAL A 166 6.26 -11.91 -15.40
CA VAL A 166 7.39 -12.77 -15.76
C VAL A 166 6.86 -14.12 -16.18
N ALA A 167 7.17 -14.56 -17.39
CA ALA A 167 6.66 -15.82 -17.95
C ALA A 167 7.75 -16.65 -18.64
N ASP A 168 7.63 -17.97 -18.56
CA ASP A 168 8.43 -18.94 -19.32
C ASP A 168 7.54 -19.80 -20.23
N ALA A 169 8.14 -20.75 -20.97
CA ALA A 169 7.46 -21.67 -21.89
C ALA A 169 6.24 -22.42 -21.33
N THR A 170 6.09 -22.51 -20.00
CA THR A 170 4.96 -23.18 -19.35
C THR A 170 3.74 -22.28 -19.18
N ALA A 171 3.92 -20.96 -19.33
CA ALA A 171 2.85 -19.99 -19.24
C ALA A 171 1.86 -20.11 -20.41
N ARG A 172 0.62 -19.69 -20.16
CA ARG A 172 -0.44 -19.73 -21.17
C ARG A 172 -0.61 -18.34 -21.77
N PRO A 173 -0.46 -18.16 -23.10
CA PRO A 173 -0.64 -16.86 -23.73
C PRO A 173 -2.00 -16.19 -23.43
N ALA A 174 -3.05 -17.02 -23.33
CA ALA A 174 -4.39 -16.63 -22.89
C ALA A 174 -4.43 -15.90 -21.54
N TYR A 175 -3.63 -16.36 -20.57
CA TYR A 175 -3.61 -15.83 -19.22
C TYR A 175 -2.80 -14.55 -19.16
N ILE A 176 -1.59 -14.56 -19.74
CA ILE A 176 -0.73 -13.39 -19.85
C ILE A 176 -1.48 -12.22 -20.50
N ALA A 177 -2.13 -12.44 -21.63
CA ALA A 177 -2.89 -11.39 -22.31
C ALA A 177 -4.04 -10.85 -21.46
N ALA A 178 -4.74 -11.72 -20.72
CA ALA A 178 -5.82 -11.30 -19.83
C ALA A 178 -5.30 -10.44 -18.67
N ASP A 179 -4.18 -10.82 -18.08
CA ASP A 179 -3.56 -10.08 -16.99
C ASP A 179 -2.95 -8.75 -17.48
N MET A 180 -2.35 -8.73 -18.67
CA MET A 180 -1.91 -7.48 -19.29
C MET A 180 -3.07 -6.51 -19.53
N LEU A 181 -4.22 -7.03 -19.99
CA LEU A 181 -5.41 -6.24 -20.25
C LEU A 181 -6.10 -5.76 -18.97
N ALA A 182 -6.13 -6.59 -17.93
CA ALA A 182 -6.68 -6.24 -16.63
C ALA A 182 -5.99 -4.98 -16.08
N GLN A 183 -4.67 -4.88 -16.27
CA GLN A 183 -3.95 -3.70 -15.86
C GLN A 183 -4.12 -2.53 -16.85
N ALA A 184 -4.05 -2.79 -18.15
CA ALA A 184 -4.17 -1.74 -19.16
C ALA A 184 -5.54 -1.04 -19.18
N GLU A 185 -6.61 -1.66 -18.69
CA GLU A 185 -7.92 -0.99 -18.60
C GLU A 185 -7.98 0.08 -17.49
N HIS A 186 -6.99 0.13 -16.59
CA HIS A 186 -6.82 1.25 -15.68
C HIS A 186 -6.49 2.54 -16.43
N ASN A 187 -6.76 3.69 -15.80
CA ASN A 187 -6.62 5.00 -16.43
C ASN A 187 -5.70 5.93 -15.62
N PRO A 188 -4.39 5.99 -15.95
CA PRO A 188 -3.62 5.10 -16.85
C PRO A 188 -3.21 3.78 -16.19
N GLY A 189 -2.85 2.76 -16.99
CA GLY A 189 -2.28 1.48 -16.52
C GLY A 189 -1.09 1.03 -17.39
N CYS A 190 0.01 0.64 -16.75
CA CYS A 190 1.23 0.14 -17.38
C CYS A 190 1.30 -1.38 -17.30
N SER A 191 1.61 -2.07 -18.39
CA SER A 191 1.67 -3.54 -18.41
C SER A 191 2.84 -4.07 -19.23
N ILE A 192 3.71 -4.83 -18.57
CA ILE A 192 4.95 -5.33 -19.16
C ILE A 192 4.99 -6.84 -19.04
N LEU A 193 5.18 -7.55 -20.15
CA LEU A 193 5.59 -8.94 -20.18
C LEU A 193 7.11 -9.02 -20.29
N LEU A 194 7.75 -9.75 -19.39
CA LEU A 194 9.16 -10.08 -19.40
C LEU A 194 9.30 -11.60 -19.53
N THR A 195 9.96 -12.08 -20.58
CA THR A 195 10.05 -13.52 -20.85
C THR A 195 11.43 -13.95 -21.35
N THR A 196 11.81 -15.18 -21.00
CA THR A 196 12.99 -15.86 -21.55
C THR A 196 12.66 -16.70 -22.80
N ASP A 197 11.39 -16.77 -23.20
CA ASP A 197 10.91 -17.58 -24.32
C ASP A 197 10.27 -16.68 -25.40
N ASP A 198 10.98 -16.51 -26.51
CA ASP A 198 10.52 -15.71 -27.65
C ASP A 198 9.29 -16.31 -28.34
N SER A 199 9.02 -17.61 -28.16
CA SER A 199 7.87 -18.29 -28.75
C SER A 199 6.53 -17.85 -28.14
N LEU A 200 6.54 -17.17 -26.98
CA LEU A 200 5.34 -16.61 -26.36
C LEU A 200 4.87 -15.30 -27.00
N VAL A 201 5.74 -14.58 -27.70
CA VAL A 201 5.45 -13.20 -28.16
C VAL A 201 4.26 -13.17 -29.10
N GLU A 202 4.31 -13.91 -30.21
CA GLU A 202 3.25 -13.91 -31.23
C GLU A 202 1.91 -14.46 -30.68
N PRO A 203 1.87 -15.57 -29.93
CA PRO A 203 0.63 -16.04 -29.30
C PRO A 203 0.01 -15.04 -28.31
N VAL A 204 0.83 -14.31 -27.53
CA VAL A 204 0.32 -13.29 -26.60
C VAL A 204 -0.27 -12.12 -27.37
N LEU A 205 0.41 -11.63 -28.42
CA LEU A 205 -0.11 -10.56 -29.27
C LEU A 205 -1.45 -10.92 -29.92
N ALA A 206 -1.55 -12.14 -30.48
CA ALA A 206 -2.78 -12.62 -31.09
C ALA A 206 -3.95 -12.68 -30.08
N GLU A 207 -3.65 -13.04 -28.84
CA GLU A 207 -4.65 -13.09 -27.78
C GLU A 207 -5.05 -11.70 -27.28
N LEU A 208 -4.10 -10.77 -27.16
CA LEU A 208 -4.39 -9.37 -26.81
C LEU A 208 -5.40 -8.79 -27.82
N ASP A 209 -5.16 -8.95 -29.12
CA ASP A 209 -6.08 -8.52 -30.18
C ASP A 209 -7.46 -9.17 -30.05
N ARG A 210 -7.49 -10.49 -29.81
CA ARG A 210 -8.74 -11.25 -29.67
C ARG A 210 -9.56 -10.79 -28.47
N GLN A 211 -8.92 -10.61 -27.31
CA GLN A 211 -9.60 -10.27 -26.06
C GLN A 211 -10.05 -8.81 -26.03
N LEU A 212 -9.22 -7.87 -26.55
CA LEU A 212 -9.57 -6.45 -26.67
C LEU A 212 -10.92 -6.22 -27.35
N GLY A 213 -11.21 -6.99 -28.41
CA GLY A 213 -12.45 -6.87 -29.18
C GLY A 213 -13.74 -7.18 -28.39
N SER A 214 -13.63 -7.85 -27.24
CA SER A 214 -14.75 -8.22 -26.37
C SER A 214 -14.91 -7.37 -25.11
N LEU A 215 -13.90 -6.55 -24.79
CA LEU A 215 -13.90 -5.72 -23.58
C LEU A 215 -14.69 -4.44 -23.82
N SER A 216 -15.62 -4.12 -22.91
CA SER A 216 -16.30 -2.82 -22.91
C SER A 216 -15.33 -1.64 -22.73
N THR A 217 -14.19 -1.90 -22.09
CA THR A 217 -13.04 -1.01 -21.85
C THR A 217 -11.97 -1.09 -22.95
N GLY A 218 -12.20 -1.88 -24.01
CA GLY A 218 -11.18 -2.23 -25.02
C GLY A 218 -10.49 -1.03 -25.68
N GLN A 219 -11.20 0.07 -25.94
CA GLN A 219 -10.57 1.28 -26.48
C GLN A 219 -9.59 1.95 -25.50
N ALA A 220 -9.92 1.96 -24.20
CA ALA A 220 -9.05 2.49 -23.18
C ALA A 220 -7.83 1.57 -22.96
N ALA A 221 -8.07 0.26 -22.87
CA ALA A 221 -7.01 -0.73 -22.74
C ALA A 221 -6.03 -0.70 -23.93
N ALA A 222 -6.54 -0.65 -25.17
CA ALA A 222 -5.69 -0.55 -26.37
C ALA A 222 -4.83 0.72 -26.37
N LYS A 223 -5.40 1.86 -25.93
CA LYS A 223 -4.64 3.12 -25.81
C LYS A 223 -3.47 2.96 -24.83
N TRP A 224 -3.73 2.43 -23.64
CA TRP A 224 -2.69 2.34 -22.60
C TRP A 224 -1.68 1.23 -22.88
N LEU A 225 -2.06 0.13 -23.54
CA LEU A 225 -1.11 -0.82 -24.11
C LEU A 225 -0.18 -0.18 -25.14
N ALA A 226 -0.70 0.71 -26.01
CA ALA A 226 0.14 1.39 -26.98
C ALA A 226 1.11 2.42 -26.34
N GLU A 227 0.73 3.01 -25.21
CA GLU A 227 1.52 4.05 -24.54
C GLU A 227 2.48 3.50 -23.47
N TYR A 228 2.08 2.46 -22.75
CA TYR A 228 2.78 1.90 -21.59
C TYR A 228 2.89 0.36 -21.62
N GLY A 229 2.49 -0.29 -22.70
CA GLY A 229 2.63 -1.73 -22.89
C GLY A 229 4.00 -2.11 -23.44
N ALA A 230 4.57 -3.21 -22.96
CA ALA A 230 5.79 -3.77 -23.53
C ALA A 230 5.83 -5.30 -23.43
N ILE A 231 6.46 -5.94 -24.42
CA ILE A 231 6.92 -7.32 -24.34
C ILE A 231 8.44 -7.28 -24.49
N VAL A 232 9.15 -7.78 -23.48
CA VAL A 232 10.61 -7.75 -23.38
C VAL A 232 11.10 -9.19 -23.32
N VAL A 233 11.89 -9.58 -24.32
CA VAL A 233 12.54 -10.89 -24.36
C VAL A 233 13.97 -10.74 -23.82
N VAL A 234 14.34 -11.58 -22.85
CA VAL A 234 15.65 -11.58 -22.21
C VAL A 234 16.32 -12.95 -22.30
N GLY A 235 17.63 -13.00 -22.10
CA GLY A 235 18.40 -14.21 -22.34
C GLY A 235 18.27 -15.29 -21.27
N ASN A 236 17.96 -14.93 -20.02
CA ASN A 236 17.96 -15.84 -18.87
C ASN A 236 17.31 -15.23 -17.62
N ASP A 237 17.14 -16.04 -16.58
CA ASP A 237 16.56 -15.64 -15.29
C ASP A 237 17.38 -14.57 -14.55
N ASP A 238 18.69 -14.45 -14.78
CA ASP A 238 19.49 -13.41 -14.13
C ASP A 238 19.13 -12.03 -14.67
N GLU A 239 18.92 -11.91 -15.98
CA GLU A 239 18.41 -10.71 -16.62
C GLU A 239 16.98 -10.38 -16.19
N VAL A 240 16.14 -11.42 -16.00
CA VAL A 240 14.79 -11.25 -15.45
C VAL A 240 14.83 -10.61 -14.07
N VAL A 241 15.65 -11.16 -13.16
CA VAL A 241 15.80 -10.64 -11.79
C VAL A 241 16.36 -9.22 -11.81
N ALA A 242 17.39 -8.96 -12.63
CA ALA A 242 17.99 -7.64 -12.72
C ALA A 242 16.98 -6.58 -13.19
N LEU A 243 16.18 -6.87 -14.22
CA LEU A 243 15.15 -5.94 -14.70
C LEU A 243 13.98 -5.81 -13.73
N ALA A 244 13.51 -6.90 -13.11
CA ALA A 244 12.44 -6.82 -12.12
C ALA A 244 12.83 -5.93 -10.94
N ASN A 245 14.07 -6.08 -10.43
CA ASN A 245 14.62 -5.22 -9.38
C ASN A 245 14.86 -3.78 -9.85
N GLU A 246 15.21 -3.58 -11.13
CA GLU A 246 15.39 -2.24 -11.67
C GLU A 246 14.06 -1.49 -11.81
N ILE A 247 13.03 -2.18 -12.27
CA ILE A 247 11.67 -1.65 -12.40
C ILE A 247 11.04 -1.42 -11.02
N ALA A 248 11.24 -2.35 -10.08
CA ALA A 248 10.62 -2.35 -8.75
C ALA A 248 9.10 -2.13 -8.82
N PRO A 249 8.37 -3.05 -9.48
CA PRO A 249 6.98 -2.85 -9.87
C PRO A 249 6.02 -2.82 -8.68
N GLU A 250 4.87 -2.16 -8.86
CA GLU A 250 3.71 -2.28 -7.98
C GLU A 250 3.25 -3.75 -7.86
N HIS A 251 2.92 -4.37 -8.99
CA HIS A 251 2.52 -5.78 -9.06
C HIS A 251 3.55 -6.58 -9.88
N LEU A 252 4.00 -7.70 -9.31
CA LEU A 252 4.85 -8.67 -9.99
C LEU A 252 4.12 -10.02 -10.07
N GLN A 253 3.83 -10.49 -11.28
CA GLN A 253 3.33 -11.84 -11.50
C GLN A 253 4.47 -12.73 -12.00
N ILE A 254 4.59 -13.93 -11.45
CA ILE A 254 5.59 -14.91 -11.87
C ILE A 254 4.87 -16.18 -12.32
N GLU A 255 4.65 -16.26 -13.63
CA GLU A 255 4.03 -17.37 -14.35
C GLU A 255 5.09 -18.30 -14.95
N THR A 256 5.91 -18.91 -14.11
CA THR A 256 6.98 -19.83 -14.53
C THR A 256 6.78 -21.21 -13.91
N ALA A 257 7.58 -22.19 -14.36
CA ALA A 257 7.59 -23.53 -13.79
C ALA A 257 8.00 -23.56 -12.30
N ASN A 258 8.87 -22.62 -11.88
CA ASN A 258 9.42 -22.54 -10.52
C ASN A 258 9.30 -21.12 -9.94
N PRO A 259 8.07 -20.61 -9.72
CA PRO A 259 7.86 -19.19 -9.46
C PRO A 259 8.43 -18.75 -8.10
N ARG A 260 8.46 -19.64 -7.10
CA ARG A 260 9.03 -19.35 -5.78
C ARG A 260 10.54 -19.12 -5.82
N THR A 261 11.26 -19.97 -6.54
CA THR A 261 12.72 -19.85 -6.67
C THR A 261 13.13 -18.53 -7.31
N LEU A 262 12.35 -18.06 -8.28
CA LEU A 262 12.61 -16.77 -8.90
C LEU A 262 12.23 -15.61 -7.97
N ALA A 263 11.08 -15.71 -7.27
CA ALA A 263 10.64 -14.70 -6.31
C ALA A 263 11.66 -14.46 -5.18
N ASP A 264 12.30 -15.51 -4.67
CA ASP A 264 13.30 -15.43 -3.60
C ASP A 264 14.54 -14.61 -4.00
N ARG A 265 14.74 -14.35 -5.29
CA ARG A 265 15.86 -13.57 -5.85
C ARG A 265 15.49 -12.12 -6.14
N ILE A 266 14.22 -11.75 -6.01
CA ILE A 266 13.71 -10.41 -6.33
C ILE A 266 13.52 -9.64 -5.04
N ASP A 267 14.22 -8.50 -4.92
CA ASP A 267 14.27 -7.66 -3.74
C ASP A 267 13.10 -6.67 -3.68
N TYR A 268 12.59 -6.24 -4.84
CA TYR A 268 11.65 -5.12 -4.93
C TYR A 268 10.40 -5.47 -5.74
N ALA A 269 9.27 -5.53 -5.06
CA ALA A 269 7.93 -5.52 -5.65
C ALA A 269 6.92 -5.07 -4.58
N GLY A 270 5.86 -4.37 -4.98
CA GLY A 270 4.77 -4.02 -4.06
C GLY A 270 4.00 -5.26 -3.58
N ALA A 271 3.66 -6.14 -4.52
CA ALA A 271 3.10 -7.47 -4.27
C ALA A 271 3.59 -8.47 -5.32
N ILE A 272 3.78 -9.73 -4.91
CA ILE A 272 4.20 -10.83 -5.79
C ILE A 272 3.10 -11.89 -5.86
N PHE A 273 2.69 -12.23 -7.08
CA PHE A 273 1.72 -13.27 -7.39
C PHE A 273 2.41 -14.46 -8.04
N LEU A 274 2.23 -15.65 -7.46
CA LEU A 274 3.05 -16.82 -7.79
C LEU A 274 2.24 -17.89 -8.53
N GLY A 275 2.69 -18.26 -9.73
CA GLY A 275 2.15 -19.32 -10.56
C GLY A 275 0.92 -18.94 -11.38
N HIS A 276 0.60 -19.78 -12.36
CA HIS A 276 -0.38 -19.53 -13.43
C HIS A 276 -1.85 -19.34 -13.00
N TYR A 277 -2.17 -19.49 -11.71
CA TYR A 277 -3.54 -19.39 -11.19
C TYR A 277 -3.69 -18.26 -10.17
N THR A 278 -2.74 -17.34 -10.15
CA THR A 278 -2.69 -16.23 -9.20
C THR A 278 -2.70 -14.91 -9.98
N PRO A 279 -3.83 -14.54 -10.61
CA PRO A 279 -3.92 -13.27 -11.31
C PRO A 279 -3.86 -12.12 -10.31
N GLU A 280 -3.36 -10.95 -10.72
CA GLU A 280 -3.35 -9.71 -9.91
C GLU A 280 -4.72 -9.40 -9.31
N SER A 281 -5.78 -9.62 -10.10
CA SER A 281 -7.18 -9.43 -9.68
C SER A 281 -7.54 -10.19 -8.40
N SER A 282 -6.88 -11.32 -8.10
CA SER A 282 -7.09 -12.02 -6.84
C SER A 282 -6.68 -11.16 -5.63
N GLY A 283 -5.55 -10.44 -5.73
CA GLY A 283 -5.04 -9.51 -4.72
C GLY A 283 -5.87 -8.25 -4.61
N ASP A 284 -6.27 -7.70 -5.75
CA ASP A 284 -7.10 -6.50 -5.82
C ASP A 284 -8.43 -6.60 -5.07
N TYR A 285 -8.97 -7.81 -4.94
CA TYR A 285 -10.31 -8.01 -4.41
C TYR A 285 -10.38 -8.88 -3.15
N VAL A 286 -9.81 -10.09 -3.14
CA VAL A 286 -10.22 -11.12 -2.17
C VAL A 286 -9.11 -11.91 -1.48
N ALA A 287 -7.86 -11.85 -1.93
CA ALA A 287 -6.79 -12.70 -1.41
C ALA A 287 -6.42 -12.37 0.04
N GLY A 288 -6.35 -11.08 0.40
CA GLY A 288 -6.12 -10.63 1.78
C GLY A 288 -5.12 -9.48 1.95
N PRO A 289 -3.95 -9.48 1.29
CA PRO A 289 -3.07 -8.30 1.26
C PRO A 289 -3.78 -7.07 0.69
N SER A 290 -3.37 -5.88 1.11
CA SER A 290 -3.92 -4.64 0.56
C SER A 290 -3.40 -4.39 -0.85
N HIS A 291 -4.29 -3.97 -1.74
CA HIS A 291 -3.91 -3.50 -3.08
C HIS A 291 -3.48 -2.03 -3.14
N VAL A 292 -3.41 -1.33 -2.00
CA VAL A 292 -2.85 0.02 -1.98
C VAL A 292 -1.33 -0.11 -1.89
N LEU A 293 -0.70 -0.14 -3.06
CA LEU A 293 0.69 -0.52 -3.25
C LEU A 293 1.56 0.62 -3.80
N PRO A 294 2.88 0.57 -3.55
CA PRO A 294 3.83 1.53 -4.11
C PRO A 294 3.96 1.36 -5.62
N THR A 295 3.97 2.48 -6.34
CA THR A 295 4.03 2.55 -7.81
C THR A 295 5.22 3.35 -8.31
N GLY A 296 5.53 3.31 -9.60
CA GLY A 296 6.58 4.10 -10.23
C GLY A 296 7.98 3.84 -9.66
N GLY A 297 8.29 2.57 -9.35
CA GLY A 297 9.58 2.15 -8.81
C GLY A 297 9.78 2.43 -7.31
N THR A 298 8.73 2.89 -6.63
CA THR A 298 8.81 3.24 -5.20
C THR A 298 8.74 2.03 -4.27
N ALA A 299 8.48 0.82 -4.78
CA ALA A 299 8.58 -0.44 -4.01
C ALA A 299 9.98 -0.68 -3.42
N ARG A 300 10.99 0.05 -3.90
CA ARG A 300 12.35 0.07 -3.32
C ARG A 300 12.42 0.58 -1.89
N PHE A 301 11.46 1.42 -1.46
CA PHE A 301 11.51 2.06 -0.14
C PHE A 301 10.14 2.24 0.53
N TRP A 302 9.04 2.07 -0.19
CA TRP A 302 7.70 1.99 0.40
C TRP A 302 7.19 0.55 0.39
N SER A 303 6.32 0.24 1.34
CA SER A 303 5.56 -1.01 1.38
C SER A 303 4.10 -0.73 1.10
N GLY A 304 3.37 -1.76 0.67
CA GLY A 304 1.91 -1.73 0.61
C GLY A 304 1.26 -1.37 1.95
N VAL A 305 0.07 -0.78 1.90
CA VAL A 305 -0.71 -0.48 3.11
C VAL A 305 -0.98 -1.77 3.89
N SER A 306 -0.72 -1.74 5.18
CA SER A 306 -1.03 -2.85 6.09
C SER A 306 -1.47 -2.32 7.45
N ALA A 307 -1.86 -3.21 8.37
CA ALA A 307 -2.15 -2.81 9.75
C ALA A 307 -0.95 -2.08 10.39
N LEU A 308 0.28 -2.39 9.98
CA LEU A 308 1.49 -1.72 10.46
C LEU A 308 1.56 -0.25 10.04
N SER A 309 0.99 0.10 8.87
CA SER A 309 0.95 1.48 8.35
C SER A 309 0.15 2.44 9.23
N PHE A 310 -0.63 1.92 10.18
CA PHE A 310 -1.48 2.69 11.09
C PHE A 310 -0.99 2.68 12.54
N LEU A 311 0.21 2.16 12.79
CA LEU A 311 0.84 2.16 14.11
C LEU A 311 1.91 3.23 14.21
N ARG A 312 2.06 3.77 15.43
CA ARG A 312 3.21 4.58 15.84
C ARG A 312 3.95 3.85 16.93
N TYR A 313 5.28 3.87 16.84
CA TYR A 313 6.16 3.25 17.82
C TYR A 313 6.79 4.34 18.70
N THR A 314 6.90 4.07 19.99
CA THR A 314 7.50 4.97 20.98
C THR A 314 8.49 4.18 21.83
N SER A 315 9.75 4.60 21.83
CA SER A 315 10.76 4.06 22.74
C SER A 315 10.46 4.47 24.18
N LEU A 316 10.55 3.50 25.09
CA LEU A 316 10.47 3.68 26.53
C LEU A 316 11.83 3.31 27.10
N THR A 317 12.40 4.22 27.89
CA THR A 317 13.70 4.04 28.52
C THR A 317 13.57 4.35 30.00
N GLU A 318 13.95 3.40 30.83
CA GLU A 318 13.95 3.50 32.28
C GLU A 318 15.34 3.14 32.82
N TYR A 319 15.80 3.87 33.83
CA TYR A 319 17.07 3.65 34.49
C TYR A 319 16.82 3.49 35.99
N THR A 320 17.46 2.51 36.61
CA THR A 320 17.72 2.55 38.05
C THR A 320 18.83 3.57 38.34
N ARG A 321 18.98 3.95 39.62
CA ARG A 321 20.07 4.81 40.06
C ARG A 321 21.43 4.22 39.69
N GLU A 322 21.62 2.92 39.94
CA GLU A 322 22.86 2.20 39.69
C GLU A 322 23.13 2.10 38.18
N GLY A 323 22.10 1.86 37.38
CA GLY A 323 22.24 1.86 35.92
C GLY A 323 22.68 3.21 35.38
N LEU A 324 22.16 4.32 35.93
CA LEU A 324 22.52 5.66 35.48
C LEU A 324 23.95 6.01 35.92
N ALA A 325 24.35 5.63 37.14
CA ALA A 325 25.70 5.82 37.62
C ALA A 325 26.76 5.15 36.73
N ARG A 326 26.45 4.00 36.13
CA ARG A 326 27.35 3.31 35.18
C ARG A 326 27.55 4.08 33.87
N ASP A 327 26.51 4.76 33.38
CA ASP A 327 26.54 5.46 32.09
C ASP A 327 26.91 6.95 32.21
N ALA A 328 26.88 7.52 33.42
CA ALA A 328 26.94 8.96 33.62
C ALA A 328 28.24 9.59 33.09
N ASP A 329 29.38 8.92 33.24
CA ASP A 329 30.66 9.41 32.72
C ASP A 329 30.68 9.43 31.19
N ALA A 330 30.08 8.42 30.55
CA ALA A 330 29.94 8.39 29.09
C ALA A 330 29.00 9.50 28.60
N ILE A 331 27.88 9.73 29.30
CA ILE A 331 26.94 10.81 28.98
C ILE A 331 27.61 12.19 29.14
N ASP A 332 28.35 12.41 30.22
CA ASP A 332 29.07 13.67 30.47
C ASP A 332 30.13 13.93 29.39
N ALA A 333 30.96 12.93 29.08
CA ALA A 333 32.00 13.04 28.06
C ALA A 333 31.43 13.35 26.67
N LEU A 334 30.39 12.62 26.24
CA LEU A 334 29.73 12.85 24.94
C LEU A 334 29.08 14.22 24.89
N ALA A 335 28.26 14.56 25.89
CA ALA A 335 27.56 15.84 25.91
C ALA A 335 28.52 17.04 25.98
N ARG A 336 29.64 16.93 26.70
CA ARG A 336 30.66 17.99 26.74
C ARG A 336 31.44 18.11 25.43
N ALA A 337 31.76 16.99 24.78
CA ALA A 337 32.38 17.00 23.45
C ALA A 337 31.48 17.70 22.41
N GLU A 338 30.16 17.56 22.56
CA GLU A 338 29.15 18.27 21.75
C GLU A 338 28.84 19.69 22.24
N SER A 339 29.54 20.19 23.28
CA SER A 339 29.30 21.50 23.91
C SER A 339 27.90 21.67 24.52
N LEU A 340 27.25 20.57 24.92
CA LEU A 340 25.92 20.52 25.52
C LEU A 340 25.97 20.37 27.05
N GLU A 341 26.45 21.40 27.75
CA GLU A 341 26.64 21.39 29.22
C GLU A 341 25.38 20.98 30.01
N ALA A 342 24.20 21.44 29.60
CA ALA A 342 22.94 21.11 30.29
C ALA A 342 22.59 19.61 30.20
N HIS A 343 22.93 18.95 29.08
CA HIS A 343 22.71 17.51 28.91
C HIS A 343 23.62 16.71 29.85
N ALA A 344 24.91 17.06 29.89
CA ALA A 344 25.89 16.49 30.84
C ALA A 344 25.43 16.61 32.31
N ARG A 345 25.00 17.81 32.72
CA ARG A 345 24.49 18.06 34.07
C ARG A 345 23.24 17.25 34.40
N SER A 346 22.36 17.02 33.43
CA SER A 346 21.12 16.28 33.64
C SER A 346 21.36 14.85 34.15
N ALA A 347 22.42 14.17 33.68
CA ALA A 347 22.80 12.85 34.16
C ALA A 347 23.62 12.94 35.46
N THR A 348 24.67 13.76 35.47
CA THR A 348 25.62 13.82 36.59
C THR A 348 25.00 14.31 37.90
N MET A 349 24.01 15.20 37.86
CA MET A 349 23.31 15.63 39.09
C MET A 349 22.59 14.48 39.79
N ARG A 350 21.96 13.56 39.05
CA ARG A 350 21.21 12.41 39.62
C ARG A 350 22.10 11.36 40.27
N VAL A 351 23.37 11.32 39.89
CA VAL A 351 24.39 10.42 40.47
C VAL A 351 25.02 11.03 41.72
N ARG A 352 25.05 12.36 41.83
CA ARG A 352 25.62 13.08 42.99
C ARG A 352 24.69 13.12 44.20
N ASP A 353 23.37 13.11 43.99
CA ASP A 353 22.33 13.15 45.04
C ASP A 353 22.06 11.79 45.68
#